data_AF-A0A4P7UIB6-F1
#
_entry.id   AF-A0A4P7UIB6-F1
#
_cell.length_a   1.000
_cell.length_b   1.000
_cell.length_c   1.000
_cell.angle_alpha   90.00
_cell.angle_beta   90.00
_cell.angle_gamma   90.00
#
_symmetry.space_group_name_H-M   'P 1'
#
loop_
_entity.id
_entity.type
_entity.pdbx_description
1 polymer ?
#
loop_
_entity_poly.entity_id
_entity_poly.type
_entity_poly.pdbx_seq_one_letter_code
_entity_poly.pdbx_strand_id
1 'polypeptide(L)'
;MKNIICTLMLVLSLAMLLTACKSDKKEEGDSKPAEQSAVAPKAETPPAVEQPQEASPPPSPAELDRADRLVAFSNAASTALAAGRYAQADVLIAYTKYYLAEWQLAKRPAINPDGDDVLARRLVPPVGLFTPEQTKKMAASVQDMNKAIASMRADYRQLEKYVEDATVQDDGAKGRSFGASIAKAHAAFVVARDAFMQIVEGEAAPAEDMLLRNHPLKRQIQAAERIFAVFGKTATLLTPEKPDREALQNLRQELASALADGGRPPFMAAPDLERRYRGFLKQASRYAELFDNGLEGEFYAPLRFEMNNAALASRAAYNDFVRDANQMR
;
A
#
# COMPACT_ATOMS: atom_id res chain seq x y z
N MET A 1 15.25 -17.67 20.56
CA MET A 1 14.12 -16.85 20.06
C MET A 1 14.53 -15.38 19.94
N LYS A 2 15.33 -15.03 18.92
CA LYS A 2 15.73 -13.66 18.54
C LYS A 2 15.45 -13.60 17.03
N ASN A 3 14.27 -13.17 16.55
CA ASN A 3 14.05 -11.83 15.98
C ASN A 3 12.59 -11.66 15.46
N ILE A 4 11.59 -12.31 16.05
CA ILE A 4 10.26 -12.48 15.42
C ILE A 4 9.50 -11.15 15.19
N ILE A 5 9.81 -10.09 15.95
CA ILE A 5 9.16 -8.78 15.78
C ILE A 5 10.03 -7.84 14.91
N CYS A 6 11.24 -8.24 14.50
CA CYS A 6 12.17 -7.38 13.74
C CYS A 6 11.71 -7.09 12.31
N THR A 7 10.70 -7.79 11.82
CA THR A 7 10.37 -7.76 10.41
C THR A 7 9.14 -6.92 10.07
N LEU A 8 8.18 -6.66 10.96
CA LEU A 8 6.98 -5.88 10.65
C LEU A 8 7.20 -4.35 10.56
N MET A 9 8.27 -3.92 9.90
CA MET A 9 8.40 -2.54 9.40
C MET A 9 7.65 -2.45 8.07
N LEU A 10 6.33 -2.35 8.15
CA LEU A 10 5.43 -2.18 7.00
C LEU A 10 5.55 -0.74 6.46
N VAL A 11 6.69 -0.45 5.83
CA VAL A 11 6.98 0.84 5.20
C VAL A 11 6.39 0.84 3.79
N LEU A 12 5.07 0.96 3.71
CA LEU A 12 4.39 1.30 2.46
C LEU A 12 4.45 2.83 2.28
N SER A 13 5.60 3.40 1.92
CA SER A 13 5.68 4.84 1.58
C SER A 13 5.00 5.08 0.23
N LEU A 14 3.69 5.22 0.24
CA LEU A 14 2.99 5.75 -0.93
C LEU A 14 3.14 7.27 -0.92
N ALA A 15 4.18 7.75 -1.60
CA ALA A 15 4.35 9.16 -1.93
C ALA A 15 3.33 9.55 -3.02
N MET A 16 2.05 9.63 -2.67
CA MET A 16 1.01 10.22 -3.50
C MET A 16 0.81 11.67 -3.06
N LEU A 17 1.52 12.58 -3.73
CA LEU A 17 1.37 14.03 -3.57
C LEU A 17 0.70 14.63 -4.81
N LEU A 18 -0.26 15.51 -4.53
CA LEU A 18 -0.81 16.58 -5.38
C LEU A 18 -1.59 16.16 -6.64
N THR A 19 -2.92 16.21 -6.55
CA THR A 19 -3.78 16.56 -7.68
C THR A 19 -4.80 17.60 -7.24
N ALA A 20 -4.65 18.81 -7.79
CA ALA A 20 -5.59 19.91 -7.65
C ALA A 20 -6.83 19.72 -8.56
N CYS A 21 -7.93 20.32 -8.10
CA CYS A 21 -9.28 20.58 -8.61
C CYS A 21 -9.56 20.43 -10.12
N LYS A 22 -10.78 20.06 -10.54
CA LYS A 22 -11.99 20.91 -10.42
C LYS A 22 -13.31 20.12 -10.57
N SER A 23 -14.31 20.55 -9.77
CA SER A 23 -15.71 20.13 -9.79
C SER A 23 -16.52 20.85 -10.87
N ASP A 24 -17.57 20.19 -11.38
CA ASP A 24 -18.86 20.85 -11.66
C ASP A 24 -20.03 19.87 -11.53
N LYS A 25 -21.16 20.43 -11.06
CA LYS A 25 -22.31 19.79 -10.40
C LYS A 25 -23.57 19.91 -11.28
N LYS A 26 -24.46 18.89 -11.26
CA LYS A 26 -25.96 18.91 -11.26
C LYS A 26 -26.51 17.54 -11.68
N GLU A 27 -27.24 16.81 -10.82
CA GLU A 27 -28.72 16.83 -10.60
C GLU A 27 -29.52 16.62 -11.90
N GLU A 28 -30.50 15.72 -12.04
CA GLU A 28 -31.55 15.22 -11.13
C GLU A 28 -32.24 14.02 -11.84
N GLY A 29 -33.00 13.16 -11.13
CA GLY A 29 -33.86 12.17 -11.82
C GLY A 29 -34.43 11.05 -10.96
N ASP A 30 -35.57 11.32 -10.35
CA ASP A 30 -36.40 10.51 -9.45
C ASP A 30 -37.13 9.33 -10.15
N SER A 31 -37.37 8.21 -9.44
CA SER A 31 -38.68 7.51 -9.31
C SER A 31 -38.60 6.05 -8.78
N LYS A 32 -39.35 5.82 -7.69
CA LYS A 32 -39.78 4.57 -7.00
C LYS A 32 -40.88 3.80 -7.79
N PRO A 33 -41.56 2.76 -7.23
CA PRO A 33 -41.13 1.52 -6.54
C PRO A 33 -41.92 0.26 -7.04
N ALA A 34 -41.50 -0.96 -6.66
CA ALA A 34 -42.31 -2.20 -6.49
C ALA A 34 -41.32 -3.39 -6.40
N GLU A 35 -41.53 -4.52 -5.72
CA GLU A 35 -42.65 -5.09 -4.97
C GLU A 35 -42.04 -6.17 -4.07
N GLN A 36 -42.56 -6.31 -2.84
CA GLN A 36 -42.22 -7.41 -1.95
C GLN A 36 -42.88 -8.70 -2.43
N SER A 37 -42.12 -9.81 -2.45
CA SER A 37 -42.70 -11.15 -2.35
C SER A 37 -42.01 -11.91 -1.23
N ALA A 38 -42.79 -12.20 -0.21
CA ALA A 38 -42.43 -13.01 0.94
C ALA A 38 -42.45 -14.49 0.56
N VAL A 39 -41.40 -15.22 0.96
CA VAL A 39 -41.45 -16.67 1.13
C VAL A 39 -40.77 -16.99 2.45
N ALA A 40 -41.57 -17.49 3.41
CA ALA A 40 -41.12 -18.00 4.70
C ALA A 40 -40.90 -19.53 4.62
N PRO A 41 -40.44 -20.18 5.69
CA PRO A 41 -39.08 -20.68 5.86
C PRO A 41 -38.99 -22.20 5.61
N LYS A 42 -37.80 -22.70 5.23
CA LYS A 42 -37.56 -24.14 5.15
C LYS A 42 -36.44 -24.57 6.11
N ALA A 43 -36.91 -25.20 7.19
CA ALA A 43 -36.29 -26.20 8.05
C ALA A 43 -34.78 -26.10 8.35
N GLU A 44 -34.49 -25.81 9.62
CA GLU A 44 -33.19 -25.98 10.27
C GLU A 44 -32.71 -27.43 10.18
N THR A 45 -31.58 -27.62 9.52
CA THR A 45 -30.76 -28.83 9.68
C THR A 45 -29.88 -28.62 10.91
N PRO A 46 -29.80 -29.55 11.87
CA PRO A 46 -28.99 -29.38 13.06
C PRO A 46 -27.50 -29.23 12.68
N PRO A 47 -26.73 -28.39 13.40
CA PRO A 47 -25.33 -28.19 13.10
C PRO A 47 -24.58 -29.51 13.26
N ALA A 48 -23.91 -29.92 12.17
CA ALA A 48 -22.91 -30.96 12.22
C ALA A 48 -21.85 -30.53 13.24
N VAL A 49 -21.62 -31.40 14.23
CA VAL A 49 -20.54 -31.27 15.21
C VAL A 49 -19.23 -31.16 14.43
N GLU A 50 -18.61 -29.98 14.45
CA GLU A 50 -17.24 -29.80 13.97
C GLU A 50 -16.34 -30.75 14.76
N GLN A 51 -15.88 -31.81 14.09
CA GLN A 51 -14.80 -32.61 14.60
C GLN A 51 -13.58 -31.70 14.82
N PRO A 52 -12.84 -31.84 15.92
CA PRO A 52 -11.64 -31.06 16.15
C PRO A 52 -10.71 -31.24 14.95
N GLN A 53 -10.45 -30.16 14.21
CA GLN A 53 -9.36 -30.14 13.24
C GLN A 53 -8.10 -30.58 13.98
N GLU A 54 -7.57 -31.73 13.60
CA GLU A 54 -6.31 -32.25 14.07
C GLU A 54 -5.27 -31.16 13.81
N ALA A 55 -4.80 -30.52 14.89
CA ALA A 55 -3.89 -29.39 14.78
C ALA A 55 -2.66 -29.85 14.02
N SER A 56 -2.39 -29.25 12.85
CA SER A 56 -1.23 -29.59 12.05
C SER A 56 0.03 -29.56 12.93
N PRO A 57 0.96 -30.51 12.75
CA PRO A 57 2.15 -30.59 13.57
C PRO A 57 2.87 -29.23 13.61
N PRO A 58 3.49 -28.87 14.74
CA PRO A 58 4.18 -27.59 14.88
C PRO A 58 5.28 -27.49 13.81
N PRO A 59 5.50 -26.31 13.22
CA PRO A 59 6.51 -26.12 12.19
C PRO A 59 7.90 -26.46 12.73
N SER A 60 8.69 -27.14 11.91
CA SER A 60 10.07 -27.48 12.18
C SER A 60 10.97 -26.24 12.25
N PRO A 61 12.15 -26.31 12.90
CA PRO A 61 13.09 -25.19 12.93
C PRO A 61 13.52 -24.72 11.54
N ALA A 62 13.63 -25.62 10.56
CA ALA A 62 13.99 -25.28 9.19
C ALA A 62 12.87 -24.52 8.46
N GLU A 63 11.61 -24.87 8.73
CA GLU A 63 10.45 -24.14 8.19
C GLU A 63 10.36 -22.74 8.79
N LEU A 64 10.60 -22.59 10.10
CA LEU A 64 10.64 -21.30 10.77
C LEU A 64 11.79 -20.41 10.26
N ASP A 65 12.98 -20.97 10.02
CA ASP A 65 14.09 -20.22 9.42
C ASP A 65 13.77 -19.77 7.99
N ARG A 66 13.17 -20.63 7.16
CA ARG A 66 12.70 -20.24 5.82
C ARG A 66 11.66 -19.13 5.91
N ALA A 67 10.71 -19.25 6.84
CA ALA A 67 9.66 -18.25 7.03
C ALA A 67 10.24 -16.89 7.45
N ASP A 68 11.19 -16.86 8.39
CA ASP A 68 11.88 -15.64 8.81
C ASP A 68 12.60 -14.96 7.63
N ARG A 69 13.30 -15.74 6.80
CA ARG A 69 13.99 -15.24 5.60
C ARG A 69 13.02 -14.68 4.55
N LEU A 70 11.86 -15.31 4.36
CA LEU A 70 10.81 -14.83 3.44
C LEU A 70 10.27 -13.48 3.88
N VAL A 71 9.91 -13.37 5.16
CA VAL A 71 9.39 -12.12 5.71
C VAL A 71 10.49 -11.05 5.69
N ALA A 72 11.73 -11.37 6.06
CA ALA A 72 12.85 -10.42 5.99
C ALA A 72 13.08 -9.88 4.57
N PHE A 73 13.04 -10.77 3.57
CA PHE A 73 13.14 -10.37 2.17
C PHE A 73 11.99 -9.46 1.75
N SER A 74 10.74 -9.80 2.10
CA SER A 74 9.57 -8.99 1.78
C SER A 74 9.68 -7.55 2.30
N ASN A 75 10.14 -7.39 3.54
CA ASN A 75 10.31 -6.08 4.15
C ASN A 75 11.46 -5.28 3.52
N ALA A 76 12.58 -5.95 3.21
CA ALA A 76 13.70 -5.32 2.50
C ALA A 76 13.29 -4.85 1.10
N ALA A 77 12.50 -5.66 0.39
CA ALA A 77 12.01 -5.36 -0.94
C ALA A 77 10.99 -4.20 -0.94
N SER A 78 10.01 -4.23 -0.03
CA SER A 78 9.04 -3.14 0.16
C SER A 78 9.73 -1.81 0.46
N THR A 79 10.69 -1.82 1.39
CA THR A 79 11.51 -0.65 1.72
C THR A 79 12.29 -0.15 0.51
N ALA A 80 12.82 -1.06 -0.30
CA ALA A 80 13.58 -0.69 -1.49
C ALA A 80 12.71 -0.02 -2.55
N LEU A 81 11.52 -0.57 -2.80
CA LEU A 81 10.55 -0.02 -3.76
C LEU A 81 10.00 1.34 -3.34
N ALA A 82 9.92 1.60 -2.04
CA ALA A 82 9.42 2.85 -1.48
C ALA A 82 10.50 3.93 -1.28
N ALA A 83 11.72 3.72 -1.79
CA ALA A 83 12.85 4.63 -1.63
C ALA A 83 13.69 4.79 -2.91
N GLY A 84 14.59 5.78 -2.89
CA GLY A 84 15.55 6.05 -3.96
C GLY A 84 14.91 6.11 -5.35
N ARG A 85 15.56 5.53 -6.36
CA ARG A 85 15.06 5.47 -7.74
C ARG A 85 13.64 4.93 -7.90
N TYR A 86 13.20 3.98 -7.07
CA TYR A 86 11.90 3.33 -7.25
C TYR A 86 10.76 4.25 -6.81
N ALA A 87 10.95 5.02 -5.74
CA ALA A 87 10.02 6.07 -5.33
C ALA A 87 9.95 7.25 -6.32
N GLN A 88 10.96 7.44 -7.17
CA GLN A 88 10.97 8.55 -8.12
C GLN A 88 9.90 8.43 -9.20
N ALA A 89 9.43 7.22 -9.53
CA ALA A 89 8.35 7.05 -10.51
C ALA A 89 7.09 7.82 -10.06
N ASP A 90 6.70 7.67 -8.79
CA ASP A 90 5.54 8.36 -8.22
C ASP A 90 5.75 9.87 -8.12
N VAL A 91 6.97 10.32 -7.78
CA VAL A 91 7.32 11.76 -7.74
C VAL A 91 7.25 12.40 -9.12
N LEU A 92 7.79 11.74 -10.15
CA LEU A 92 7.81 12.27 -11.51
C LEU A 92 6.40 12.44 -12.07
N ILE A 93 5.54 11.44 -11.91
CA ILE A 93 4.15 11.57 -12.38
C ILE A 93 3.37 12.64 -11.60
N ALA A 94 3.63 12.80 -10.29
CA ALA A 94 3.03 13.86 -9.49
C ALA A 94 3.44 15.26 -10.01
N TYR A 95 4.74 15.48 -10.25
CA TYR A 95 5.22 16.74 -10.81
C TYR A 95 4.69 17.01 -12.21
N THR A 96 4.59 15.98 -13.05
CA THR A 96 3.98 16.09 -14.37
C THR A 96 2.51 16.48 -14.29
N LYS A 97 1.72 15.85 -13.40
CA LYS A 97 0.31 16.23 -13.18
C LYS A 97 0.19 17.68 -12.70
N TYR A 98 1.06 18.11 -11.79
CA TYR A 98 1.10 19.49 -11.32
C TYR A 98 1.44 20.47 -12.44
N TYR A 99 2.44 20.17 -13.29
CA TYR A 99 2.75 20.98 -14.46
C TYR A 99 1.56 21.11 -15.41
N LEU A 100 0.82 20.04 -15.69
CA LEU A 100 -0.35 20.09 -16.58
C LEU A 100 -1.49 20.94 -16.01
N ALA A 101 -1.57 21.11 -14.69
CA ALA A 101 -2.57 21.93 -14.03
C ALA A 101 -2.13 23.40 -13.90
N GLU A 102 -0.90 23.63 -13.43
CA GLU A 102 -0.44 24.94 -12.96
C GLU A 102 0.65 25.56 -13.86
N TRP A 103 1.07 24.86 -14.92
CA TRP A 103 2.14 25.27 -15.84
C TRP A 103 3.48 25.54 -15.16
N GLN A 104 3.67 24.93 -13.99
CA GLN A 104 4.88 25.02 -13.18
C GLN A 104 5.52 23.63 -13.08
N LEU A 105 6.73 23.49 -13.62
CA LEU A 105 7.45 22.24 -13.57
C LEU A 105 8.47 22.25 -12.43
N ALA A 106 8.33 21.30 -11.51
CA ALA A 106 9.33 21.08 -10.47
C ALA A 106 10.60 20.43 -11.04
N LYS A 107 11.75 20.63 -10.39
CA LYS A 107 13.01 19.99 -10.81
C LYS A 107 12.95 18.49 -10.56
N ARG A 108 13.46 17.71 -11.52
CA ARG A 108 13.58 16.26 -11.38
C ARG A 108 14.47 15.86 -10.19
N PRO A 109 14.09 14.81 -9.44
CA PRO A 109 14.94 14.26 -8.39
C PRO A 109 16.33 13.82 -8.89
N ALA A 110 17.35 14.07 -8.08
CA ALA A 110 18.72 13.64 -8.34
C ALA A 110 18.84 12.10 -8.34
N ILE A 111 19.82 11.59 -9.09
CA ILE A 111 20.20 10.17 -9.06
C ILE A 111 21.27 9.98 -8.01
N ASN A 112 21.17 8.90 -7.24
CA ASN A 112 22.22 8.45 -6.33
C ASN A 112 22.62 7.02 -6.73
N PRO A 113 23.61 6.84 -7.63
CA PRO A 113 23.96 5.53 -8.18
C PRO A 113 24.32 4.50 -7.10
N ASP A 114 25.10 4.90 -6.10
CA ASP A 114 25.52 4.00 -5.01
C ASP A 114 24.32 3.55 -4.16
N GLY A 115 23.42 4.48 -3.85
CA GLY A 115 22.17 4.17 -3.15
C GLY A 115 21.24 3.28 -3.97
N ASP A 116 21.15 3.54 -5.27
CA ASP A 116 20.29 2.82 -6.20
C ASP A 116 20.75 1.36 -6.40
N ASP A 117 22.06 1.11 -6.43
CA ASP A 117 22.62 -0.24 -6.50
C ASP A 117 22.33 -1.04 -5.23
N VAL A 118 22.40 -0.41 -4.06
CA VAL A 118 22.02 -1.04 -2.78
C VAL A 118 20.54 -1.42 -2.79
N LEU A 119 19.66 -0.53 -3.28
CA LEU A 119 18.23 -0.81 -3.38
C LEU A 119 17.94 -1.92 -4.39
N ALA A 120 18.62 -1.94 -5.54
CA ALA A 120 18.46 -2.99 -6.54
C ALA A 120 18.82 -4.37 -5.99
N ARG A 121 19.89 -4.48 -5.19
CA ARG A 121 20.28 -5.75 -4.54
C ARG A 121 19.21 -6.28 -3.58
N ARG A 122 18.43 -5.41 -2.93
CA ARG A 122 17.33 -5.80 -2.04
C ARG A 122 16.13 -6.40 -2.76
N LEU A 123 16.05 -6.24 -4.09
CA LEU A 123 15.00 -6.86 -4.93
C LEU A 123 15.44 -8.22 -5.49
N VAL A 124 16.70 -8.63 -5.27
CA VAL A 124 17.20 -9.92 -5.73
C VAL A 124 16.92 -10.98 -4.66
N PRO A 125 16.07 -11.99 -4.95
CA PRO A 125 15.76 -13.02 -3.97
C PRO A 125 17.01 -13.87 -3.63
N PRO A 126 17.23 -14.22 -2.35
CA PRO A 126 18.23 -15.20 -1.96
C PRO A 126 18.02 -16.55 -2.65
N VAL A 127 19.12 -17.24 -2.95
CA VAL A 127 19.11 -18.56 -3.62
C VAL A 127 18.29 -19.56 -2.82
N GLY A 128 17.36 -20.24 -3.50
CA GLY A 128 16.52 -21.29 -2.91
C GLY A 128 15.36 -20.78 -2.03
N LEU A 129 15.20 -19.46 -1.87
CA LEU A 129 14.08 -18.90 -1.11
C LEU A 129 12.77 -18.96 -1.91
N PHE A 130 12.86 -18.70 -3.21
CA PHE A 130 11.77 -18.77 -4.18
C PHE A 130 12.05 -19.86 -5.23
N THR A 131 11.01 -20.31 -5.91
CA THR A 131 11.16 -21.24 -7.04
C THR A 131 11.92 -20.57 -8.21
N PRO A 132 12.55 -21.35 -9.11
CA PRO A 132 13.23 -20.80 -10.29
C PRO A 132 12.29 -19.98 -11.18
N GLU A 133 11.03 -20.41 -11.30
CA GLU A 133 10.02 -19.70 -12.08
C GLU A 133 9.67 -18.34 -11.45
N GLN A 134 9.40 -18.31 -10.13
CA GLN A 134 9.16 -17.07 -9.40
C GLN A 134 10.35 -16.12 -9.52
N THR A 135 11.58 -16.63 -9.33
CA THR A 135 12.80 -15.82 -9.44
C THR A 135 12.94 -15.19 -10.82
N LYS A 136 12.63 -15.94 -11.89
CA LYS A 136 12.64 -15.42 -13.26
C LYS A 136 11.59 -14.33 -13.47
N LYS A 137 10.36 -14.52 -12.96
CA LYS A 137 9.29 -13.50 -13.04
C LYS A 137 9.66 -12.24 -12.28
N MET A 138 10.17 -12.38 -11.05
CA MET A 138 10.63 -11.26 -10.23
C MET A 138 11.74 -10.46 -10.92
N ALA A 139 12.73 -11.15 -11.52
CA ALA A 139 13.80 -10.49 -12.27
C ALA A 139 13.26 -9.71 -13.49
N ALA A 140 12.30 -10.29 -14.22
CA ALA A 140 11.63 -9.60 -15.33
C ALA A 140 10.87 -8.36 -14.85
N SER A 141 10.11 -8.45 -13.76
CA SER A 141 9.42 -7.32 -13.15
C SER A 141 10.39 -6.18 -12.76
N VAL A 142 11.54 -6.52 -12.17
CA VAL A 142 12.58 -5.52 -11.84
C VAL A 142 13.14 -4.87 -13.11
N GLN A 143 13.40 -5.65 -14.16
CA GLN A 143 13.85 -5.11 -15.44
C GLN A 143 12.81 -4.14 -16.05
N ASP A 144 11.53 -4.49 -16.01
CA ASP A 144 10.45 -3.66 -16.53
C ASP A 144 10.28 -2.37 -15.71
N MET A 145 10.36 -2.44 -14.38
CA MET A 145 10.39 -1.25 -13.51
C MET A 145 11.54 -0.32 -13.90
N ASN A 146 12.74 -0.86 -14.11
CA ASN A 146 13.93 -0.09 -14.44
C ASN A 146 13.79 0.61 -15.80
N LYS A 147 13.26 -0.12 -16.79
CA LYS A 147 12.97 0.42 -18.13
C LYS A 147 11.94 1.55 -18.06
N ALA A 148 10.89 1.37 -17.28
CA ALA A 148 9.84 2.36 -17.09
C ALA A 148 10.38 3.65 -16.43
N ILE A 149 11.13 3.54 -15.33
CA ILE A 149 11.76 4.69 -14.67
C ILE A 149 12.72 5.42 -15.62
N ALA A 150 13.54 4.68 -16.38
CA ALA A 150 14.45 5.29 -17.35
C ALA A 150 13.69 6.08 -18.43
N SER A 151 12.57 5.54 -18.94
CA SER A 151 11.70 6.22 -19.90
C SER A 151 11.08 7.49 -19.29
N MET A 152 10.48 7.39 -18.09
CA MET A 152 9.90 8.54 -17.39
C MET A 152 10.93 9.65 -17.20
N ARG A 153 12.15 9.30 -16.76
CA ARG A 153 13.22 10.28 -16.56
C ARG A 153 13.70 10.92 -17.86
N ALA A 154 13.70 10.19 -18.97
CA ALA A 154 14.06 10.70 -20.27
C ALA A 154 13.01 11.69 -20.79
N ASP A 155 11.73 11.32 -20.73
CA ASP A 155 10.61 12.17 -21.14
C ASP A 155 10.50 13.42 -20.27
N TYR A 156 10.68 13.28 -18.95
CA TYR A 156 10.71 14.41 -18.03
C TYR A 156 11.86 15.38 -18.36
N ARG A 157 13.02 14.87 -18.78
CA ARG A 157 14.15 15.72 -19.22
C ARG A 157 13.80 16.51 -20.48
N GLN A 158 13.04 15.93 -21.40
CA GLN A 158 12.59 16.65 -22.59
C GLN A 158 11.54 17.69 -22.23
N LEU A 159 10.67 17.40 -21.27
CA LEU A 159 9.72 18.36 -20.72
C LEU A 159 10.44 19.53 -20.02
N GLU A 160 11.47 19.27 -19.21
CA GLU A 160 12.33 20.32 -18.61
C GLU A 160 12.88 21.26 -19.68
N LYS A 161 13.50 20.71 -20.73
CA LYS A 161 14.06 21.51 -21.83
C LYS A 161 12.99 22.30 -22.58
N TYR A 162 11.81 21.71 -22.78
CA TYR A 162 10.70 22.35 -23.48
C TYR A 162 10.18 23.56 -22.72
N VAL A 163 10.02 23.44 -21.40
CA VAL A 163 9.54 24.53 -20.53
C VAL A 163 10.60 25.63 -20.35
N GLU A 164 11.88 25.28 -20.35
CA GLU A 164 13.00 26.25 -20.24
C GLU A 164 13.28 27.01 -21.55
N ASP A 165 12.76 26.54 -22.69
CA ASP A 165 13.02 27.13 -24.00
C ASP A 165 12.17 28.39 -24.24
N ALA A 166 12.76 29.56 -23.95
CA ALA A 166 12.12 30.86 -24.15
C ALA A 166 11.79 31.19 -25.62
N THR A 167 12.25 30.42 -26.59
CA THR A 167 11.93 30.61 -28.01
C THR A 167 10.63 29.91 -28.42
N VAL A 168 10.10 29.04 -27.57
CA VAL A 168 8.88 28.28 -27.83
C VAL A 168 7.68 29.02 -27.25
N GLN A 169 6.69 29.29 -28.11
CA GLN A 169 5.35 29.65 -27.65
C GLN A 169 4.62 28.36 -27.26
N ASP A 170 4.46 28.12 -25.96
CA ASP A 170 3.82 26.91 -25.42
C ASP A 170 2.29 26.97 -25.64
N ASP A 171 1.77 26.11 -26.52
CA ASP A 171 0.35 25.88 -26.77
C ASP A 171 -0.22 24.71 -25.92
N GLY A 172 0.62 24.16 -25.05
CA GLY A 172 0.39 23.02 -24.18
C GLY A 172 0.35 21.68 -24.91
N ALA A 173 0.44 21.64 -26.25
CA ALA A 173 0.27 20.39 -27.00
C ALA A 173 1.46 19.45 -26.77
N LYS A 174 2.69 19.98 -26.85
CA LYS A 174 3.92 19.22 -26.56
C LYS A 174 4.03 18.85 -25.09
N GLY A 175 3.72 19.78 -24.18
CA GLY A 175 3.65 19.52 -22.74
C GLY A 175 2.70 18.36 -22.39
N ARG A 176 1.48 18.37 -22.96
CA ARG A 176 0.50 17.26 -22.82
C ARG A 176 1.02 15.94 -23.40
N SER A 177 1.71 15.98 -24.54
CA SER A 177 2.30 14.79 -25.16
C SER A 177 3.38 14.14 -24.26
N PHE A 178 4.31 14.93 -23.72
CA PHE A 178 5.27 14.41 -22.73
C PHE A 178 4.57 13.89 -21.49
N GLY A 179 3.55 14.61 -21.00
CA GLY A 179 2.76 14.18 -19.85
C GLY A 179 2.08 12.83 -20.06
N ALA A 180 1.51 12.60 -21.25
CA ALA A 180 0.92 11.32 -21.60
C ALA A 180 1.95 10.19 -21.69
N SER A 181 3.15 10.46 -22.23
CA SER A 181 4.25 9.47 -22.28
C SER A 181 4.73 9.08 -20.87
N ILE A 182 4.92 10.07 -20.00
CA ILE A 182 5.29 9.85 -18.59
C ILE A 182 4.22 9.05 -17.86
N ALA A 183 2.94 9.38 -18.05
CA ALA A 183 1.81 8.64 -17.46
C ALA A 183 1.76 7.18 -17.94
N LYS A 184 2.00 6.93 -19.23
CA LYS A 184 2.07 5.59 -19.80
C LYS A 184 3.22 4.77 -19.19
N ALA A 185 4.40 5.37 -19.07
CA ALA A 185 5.54 4.71 -18.45
C ALA A 185 5.32 4.47 -16.93
N HIS A 186 4.66 5.40 -16.23
CA HIS A 186 4.26 5.20 -14.84
C HIS A 186 3.30 4.02 -14.67
N ALA A 187 2.29 3.90 -15.53
CA ALA A 187 1.37 2.76 -15.50
C ALA A 187 2.11 1.42 -15.70
N ALA A 188 3.06 1.37 -16.63
CA ALA A 188 3.91 0.18 -16.82
C ALA A 188 4.78 -0.13 -15.59
N PHE A 189 5.33 0.90 -14.93
CA PHE A 189 6.07 0.76 -13.68
C PHE A 189 5.18 0.15 -12.58
N VAL A 190 3.98 0.68 -12.39
CA VAL A 190 3.02 0.19 -11.38
C VAL A 190 2.68 -1.28 -11.62
N VAL A 191 2.35 -1.66 -12.86
CA VAL A 191 2.06 -3.07 -13.21
C VAL A 191 3.24 -3.98 -12.88
N ALA A 192 4.47 -3.57 -13.23
CA ALA A 192 5.66 -4.37 -12.95
C ALA A 192 5.96 -4.49 -11.45
N ARG A 193 5.81 -3.39 -10.70
CA ARG A 193 5.95 -3.35 -9.23
C ARG A 193 4.94 -4.27 -8.56
N ASP A 194 3.68 -4.19 -8.96
CA ASP A 194 2.60 -4.95 -8.35
C ASP A 194 2.74 -6.45 -8.68
N ALA A 195 3.17 -6.81 -9.90
CA ALA A 195 3.50 -8.19 -10.26
C ALA A 195 4.67 -8.76 -9.44
N PHE A 196 5.69 -7.95 -9.14
CA PHE A 196 6.77 -8.34 -8.24
C PHE A 196 6.25 -8.58 -6.82
N MET A 197 5.50 -7.62 -6.28
CA MET A 197 4.98 -7.68 -4.91
C MET A 197 3.99 -8.82 -4.71
N GLN A 198 3.19 -9.15 -5.71
CA GLN A 198 2.27 -10.29 -5.65
C GLN A 198 3.00 -11.62 -5.37
N ILE A 199 4.18 -11.82 -5.96
CA ILE A 199 5.00 -13.03 -5.70
C ILE A 199 5.58 -12.99 -4.29
N VAL A 200 6.12 -11.83 -3.90
CA VAL A 200 6.76 -11.64 -2.60
C VAL A 200 5.77 -11.81 -1.45
N GLU A 201 4.63 -11.15 -1.53
CA GLU A 201 3.56 -11.20 -0.53
C GLU A 201 2.88 -12.58 -0.52
N GLY A 202 2.75 -13.23 -1.68
CA GLY A 202 2.19 -14.58 -1.78
C GLY A 202 2.98 -15.64 -1.00
N GLU A 203 4.31 -15.49 -0.90
CA GLU A 203 5.16 -16.36 -0.07
C GLU A 203 5.33 -15.83 1.36
N ALA A 204 5.34 -14.51 1.55
CA ALA A 204 5.57 -13.89 2.85
C ALA A 204 4.35 -14.03 3.78
N ALA A 205 3.12 -13.90 3.29
CA ALA A 205 1.91 -14.00 4.11
C ALA A 205 1.75 -15.35 4.83
N PRO A 206 1.88 -16.53 4.17
CA PRO A 206 1.83 -17.81 4.88
C PRO A 206 3.03 -18.03 5.81
N ALA A 207 4.21 -17.50 5.45
CA ALA A 207 5.39 -17.52 6.31
C ALA A 207 5.16 -16.70 7.59
N GLU A 208 4.55 -15.53 7.48
CA GLU A 208 4.20 -14.68 8.61
C GLU A 208 3.17 -15.36 9.53
N ASP A 209 2.10 -15.94 8.98
CA ASP A 209 1.12 -16.66 9.80
C ASP A 209 1.77 -17.83 10.58
N MET A 210 2.74 -18.52 9.97
CA MET A 210 3.53 -19.57 10.61
C MET A 210 4.37 -19.03 11.78
N LEU A 211 5.09 -17.92 11.57
CA LEU A 211 5.91 -17.28 12.62
C LEU A 211 5.04 -16.75 13.77
N LEU A 212 3.84 -16.29 13.44
CA LEU A 212 2.91 -15.71 14.41
C LEU A 212 2.04 -16.74 15.13
N ARG A 213 2.03 -18.02 14.74
CA ARG A 213 1.09 -19.06 15.23
C ARG A 213 0.87 -19.03 16.75
N ASN A 214 1.93 -18.85 17.55
CA ASN A 214 1.87 -18.80 19.01
C ASN A 214 2.29 -17.43 19.58
N HIS A 215 2.29 -16.38 18.76
CA HIS A 215 2.75 -15.06 19.16
C HIS A 215 1.65 -14.33 19.97
N PRO A 216 1.96 -13.79 21.17
CA PRO A 216 0.97 -13.13 22.03
C PRO A 216 0.33 -11.89 21.38
N LEU A 217 1.02 -11.29 20.40
CA LEU A 217 0.56 -10.13 19.64
C LEU A 217 0.07 -10.47 18.22
N LYS A 218 -0.15 -11.76 17.89
CA LYS A 218 -0.57 -12.18 16.53
C LYS A 218 -1.75 -11.35 16.01
N ARG A 219 -2.81 -11.22 16.81
CA ARG A 219 -4.02 -10.47 16.42
C ARG A 219 -3.72 -9.01 16.12
N GLN A 220 -2.90 -8.37 16.97
CA GLN A 220 -2.53 -6.97 16.84
C GLN A 220 -1.73 -6.71 15.57
N ILE A 221 -0.78 -7.60 15.29
CA ILE A 221 0.05 -7.57 14.09
C ILE A 221 -0.84 -7.71 12.85
N GLN A 222 -1.66 -8.76 12.78
CA GLN A 222 -2.57 -9.00 11.65
C GLN A 222 -3.64 -7.91 11.46
N ALA A 223 -4.09 -7.28 12.54
CA ALA A 223 -4.97 -6.12 12.44
C ALA A 223 -4.24 -4.89 11.86
N ALA A 224 -2.99 -4.65 12.24
CA ALA A 224 -2.20 -3.55 11.70
C ALA A 224 -1.91 -3.74 10.20
N GLU A 225 -1.57 -4.97 9.78
CA GLU A 225 -1.40 -5.32 8.37
C GLU A 225 -2.65 -5.02 7.55
N ARG A 226 -3.82 -5.47 8.02
CA ARG A 226 -5.11 -5.19 7.37
C ARG A 226 -5.39 -3.69 7.26
N ILE A 227 -5.12 -2.92 8.32
CA ILE A 227 -5.28 -1.46 8.32
C ILE A 227 -4.40 -0.82 7.25
N PHE A 228 -3.11 -1.18 7.19
CA PHE A 228 -2.20 -0.61 6.20
C PHE A 228 -2.52 -1.04 4.77
N ALA A 229 -2.98 -2.28 4.57
CA ALA A 229 -3.46 -2.76 3.28
C ALA A 229 -4.65 -1.92 2.80
N VAL A 230 -5.60 -1.58 3.68
CA VAL A 230 -6.69 -0.67 3.33
C VAL A 230 -6.19 0.72 2.93
N PHE A 231 -5.20 1.30 3.63
CA PHE A 231 -4.64 2.60 3.24
C PHE A 231 -4.04 2.54 1.82
N GLY A 232 -3.30 1.48 1.49
CA GLY A 232 -2.73 1.27 0.17
C GLY A 232 -3.80 1.12 -0.92
N LYS A 233 -4.76 0.20 -0.72
CA LYS A 233 -5.86 -0.02 -1.67
C LYS A 233 -6.71 1.23 -1.89
N THR A 234 -6.98 2.00 -0.82
CA THR A 234 -7.74 3.25 -0.91
C THR A 234 -7.02 4.26 -1.80
N ALA A 235 -5.71 4.44 -1.62
CA ALA A 235 -4.96 5.35 -2.47
C ALA A 235 -4.95 4.93 -3.95
N THR A 236 -4.90 3.63 -4.24
CA THR A 236 -5.06 3.10 -5.61
C THR A 236 -6.45 3.42 -6.17
N LEU A 237 -7.52 3.15 -5.41
CA LEU A 237 -8.90 3.43 -5.85
C LEU A 237 -9.20 4.92 -6.02
N LEU A 238 -8.48 5.80 -5.35
CA LEU A 238 -8.62 7.24 -5.50
C LEU A 238 -7.79 7.83 -6.66
N THR A 239 -7.00 7.01 -7.37
CA THR A 239 -6.19 7.46 -8.50
C THR A 239 -7.01 7.85 -9.75
N PRO A 240 -8.05 7.09 -10.15
CA PRO A 240 -8.94 7.49 -11.23
C PRO A 240 -9.72 8.78 -10.92
N GLU A 241 -10.10 9.50 -11.98
CA GLU A 241 -10.91 10.73 -11.88
C GLU A 241 -12.29 10.46 -11.27
N LYS A 242 -12.87 9.30 -11.60
CA LYS A 242 -14.10 8.79 -10.98
C LYS A 242 -13.79 7.50 -10.19
N PRO A 243 -13.49 7.61 -8.89
CA PRO A 243 -13.25 6.45 -8.03
C PRO A 243 -14.46 5.51 -7.95
N ASP A 244 -14.19 4.23 -7.80
CA ASP A 244 -15.22 3.22 -7.52
C ASP A 244 -15.73 3.37 -6.08
N ARG A 245 -16.95 3.91 -5.94
CA ARG A 245 -17.56 4.19 -4.63
C ARG A 245 -17.93 2.92 -3.86
N GLU A 246 -18.33 1.85 -4.55
CA GLU A 246 -18.68 0.59 -3.91
C GLU A 246 -17.43 -0.09 -3.35
N ALA A 247 -16.36 -0.13 -4.14
CA ALA A 247 -15.07 -0.63 -3.68
C ALA A 247 -14.53 0.17 -2.48
N LEU A 248 -14.68 1.50 -2.48
CA LEU A 248 -14.30 2.35 -1.34
C LEU A 248 -15.14 2.08 -0.09
N GLN A 249 -16.44 1.85 -0.23
CA GLN A 249 -17.31 1.47 0.90
C GLN A 249 -16.91 0.12 1.49
N ASN A 250 -16.58 -0.86 0.65
CA ASN A 250 -16.08 -2.17 1.11
C ASN A 250 -14.76 -2.03 1.88
N LEU A 251 -13.82 -1.22 1.38
CA LEU A 251 -12.58 -0.91 2.11
C LEU A 251 -12.84 -0.22 3.45
N ARG A 252 -13.84 0.66 3.53
CA ARG A 252 -14.21 1.31 4.79
C ARG A 252 -14.74 0.33 5.83
N GLN A 253 -15.49 -0.69 5.40
CA GLN A 253 -15.96 -1.79 6.26
C GLN A 253 -14.80 -2.69 6.70
N GLU A 254 -13.88 -3.02 5.78
CA GLU A 254 -12.63 -3.73 6.12
C GLU A 254 -11.83 -2.99 7.20
N LEU A 255 -11.69 -1.65 7.06
CA LEU A 255 -11.01 -0.82 8.04
C LEU A 255 -11.70 -0.83 9.41
N ALA A 256 -13.03 -0.70 9.45
CA ALA A 256 -13.79 -0.80 10.70
C ALA A 256 -13.56 -2.14 11.40
N SER A 257 -13.64 -3.24 10.65
CA SER A 257 -13.43 -4.59 11.16
C SER A 257 -12.02 -4.75 11.72
N ALA A 258 -10.99 -4.31 10.99
CA ALA A 258 -9.60 -4.40 11.44
C ALA A 258 -9.32 -3.55 12.70
N LEU A 259 -9.88 -2.34 12.78
CA LEU A 259 -9.79 -1.48 13.97
C LEU A 259 -10.44 -2.13 15.19
N ALA A 260 -11.65 -2.68 15.03
CA ALA A 260 -12.37 -3.35 16.11
C ALA A 260 -11.62 -4.59 16.61
N ASP A 261 -11.12 -5.41 15.69
CA ASP A 261 -10.44 -6.66 16.01
C ASP A 261 -9.07 -6.40 16.67
N GLY A 262 -8.33 -5.40 16.20
CA GLY A 262 -7.06 -4.98 16.80
C GLY A 262 -7.22 -4.41 18.22
N GLY A 263 -8.31 -3.69 18.48
CA GLY A 263 -8.60 -3.05 19.78
C GLY A 263 -9.21 -3.97 20.84
N ARG A 264 -9.66 -5.18 20.45
CA ARG A 264 -10.41 -6.10 21.31
C ARG A 264 -9.55 -6.59 22.49
N PRO A 265 -10.07 -6.66 23.73
CA PRO A 265 -9.42 -7.38 24.83
C PRO A 265 -9.46 -8.92 24.66
N PRO A 266 -8.64 -9.67 25.41
CA PRO A 266 -7.50 -9.21 26.21
C PRO A 266 -6.28 -8.88 25.32
N PHE A 267 -5.42 -7.95 25.76
CA PHE A 267 -4.14 -7.65 25.13
C PHE A 267 -3.03 -8.37 25.91
N MET A 268 -2.41 -9.38 25.32
CA MET A 268 -1.47 -10.26 26.01
C MET A 268 -0.05 -9.67 26.03
N ALA A 269 0.11 -8.46 26.57
CA ALA A 269 1.41 -7.82 26.76
C ALA A 269 1.42 -6.82 27.91
N ALA A 270 2.60 -6.24 28.17
CA ALA A 270 2.76 -5.18 29.16
C ALA A 270 1.86 -3.96 28.86
N PRO A 271 1.30 -3.28 29.89
CA PRO A 271 0.40 -2.15 29.72
C PRO A 271 0.97 -1.01 28.86
N ASP A 272 2.27 -0.77 28.91
CA ASP A 272 2.91 0.26 28.09
C ASP A 272 2.94 -0.12 26.61
N LEU A 273 3.14 -1.40 26.31
CA LEU A 273 3.12 -1.88 24.93
C LEU A 273 1.69 -1.85 24.36
N GLU A 274 0.69 -2.20 25.18
CA GLU A 274 -0.72 -1.99 24.83
C GLU A 274 -1.01 -0.52 24.55
N ARG A 275 -0.54 0.40 25.41
CA ARG A 275 -0.73 1.85 25.23
C ARG A 275 -0.14 2.35 23.91
N ARG A 276 1.06 1.89 23.53
CA ARG A 276 1.68 2.20 22.23
C ARG A 276 0.82 1.72 21.06
N TYR A 277 0.34 0.48 21.11
CA TYR A 277 -0.52 -0.07 20.07
C TYR A 277 -1.86 0.68 19.96
N ARG A 278 -2.46 1.06 21.09
CA ARG A 278 -3.66 1.91 21.11
C ARG A 278 -3.41 3.29 20.53
N GLY A 279 -2.19 3.82 20.68
CA GLY A 279 -1.74 5.03 19.99
C GLY A 279 -1.77 4.90 18.46
N PHE A 280 -1.34 3.75 17.93
CA PHE A 280 -1.48 3.40 16.52
C PHE A 280 -2.96 3.37 16.09
N LEU A 281 -3.81 2.61 16.79
CA LEU A 281 -5.24 2.50 16.47
C LEU A 281 -5.95 3.86 16.48
N LYS A 282 -5.55 4.77 17.38
CA LYS A 282 -6.10 6.13 17.42
C LYS A 282 -5.81 6.90 16.13
N GLN A 283 -4.58 6.83 15.61
CA GLN A 283 -4.25 7.50 14.35
C GLN A 283 -4.95 6.84 13.15
N ALA A 284 -5.07 5.50 13.15
CA ALA A 284 -5.83 4.79 12.13
C ALA A 284 -7.34 5.12 12.17
N SER A 285 -7.90 5.37 13.37
CA SER A 285 -9.30 5.81 13.52
C SER A 285 -9.50 7.22 12.95
N ARG A 286 -8.54 8.12 13.12
CA ARG A 286 -8.56 9.45 12.47
C ARG A 286 -8.59 9.33 10.94
N TYR A 287 -7.85 8.38 10.36
CA TYR A 287 -7.96 8.09 8.93
C TYR A 287 -9.38 7.66 8.57
N ALA A 288 -10.01 6.79 9.37
CA ALA A 288 -11.38 6.32 9.13
C ALA A 288 -12.41 7.46 9.16
N GLU A 289 -12.28 8.42 10.08
CA GLU A 289 -13.13 9.62 10.14
C GLU A 289 -13.00 10.46 8.86
N LEU A 290 -11.76 10.69 8.40
CA LEU A 290 -11.52 11.39 7.13
C LEU A 290 -12.03 10.60 5.92
N PHE A 291 -11.97 9.27 5.99
CA PHE A 291 -12.50 8.40 4.96
C PHE A 291 -14.03 8.52 4.86
N ASP A 292 -14.74 8.58 6.00
CA ASP A 292 -16.18 8.82 6.05
C ASP A 292 -16.54 10.17 5.43
N ASN A 293 -15.82 11.24 5.77
CA ASN A 293 -15.99 12.55 5.14
C ASN A 293 -15.81 12.50 3.61
N GLY A 294 -14.91 11.66 3.11
CA GLY A 294 -14.67 11.52 1.66
C GLY A 294 -15.76 10.74 0.95
N LEU A 295 -16.36 9.76 1.62
CA LEU A 295 -17.53 9.04 1.12
C LEU A 295 -18.78 9.94 1.07
N GLU A 296 -18.88 10.94 1.93
CA GLU A 296 -19.96 11.93 1.96
C GLU A 296 -19.74 13.15 1.04
N GLY A 297 -18.53 13.72 1.06
CA GLY A 297 -18.20 15.03 0.48
C GLY A 297 -17.33 15.01 -0.79
N GLU A 298 -17.17 13.83 -1.40
CA GLU A 298 -16.21 13.53 -2.47
C GLU A 298 -14.76 13.70 -2.00
N PHE A 299 -13.86 12.81 -2.41
CA PHE A 299 -12.46 12.83 -1.97
C PHE A 299 -11.69 14.01 -2.57
N TYR A 300 -11.94 15.24 -2.12
CA TYR A 300 -11.29 16.44 -2.61
C TYR A 300 -9.84 16.51 -2.12
N ALA A 301 -9.02 17.32 -2.81
CA ALA A 301 -7.57 17.32 -2.65
C ALA A 301 -7.09 17.58 -1.20
N PRO A 302 -7.57 18.63 -0.50
CA PRO A 302 -7.22 18.82 0.91
C PRO A 302 -7.58 17.63 1.81
N LEU A 303 -8.74 16.98 1.60
CA LEU A 303 -9.11 15.81 2.38
C LEU A 303 -8.15 14.63 2.14
N ARG A 304 -7.79 14.36 0.88
CA ARG A 304 -6.79 13.32 0.55
C ARG A 304 -5.44 13.61 1.20
N PHE A 305 -5.04 14.88 1.27
CA PHE A 305 -3.82 15.29 1.96
C PHE A 305 -3.89 14.99 3.47
N GLU A 306 -5.00 15.30 4.12
CA GLU A 306 -5.20 14.96 5.53
C GLU A 306 -5.23 13.45 5.79
N MET A 307 -5.88 12.68 4.91
CA MET A 307 -5.87 11.21 4.96
C MET A 307 -4.45 10.67 4.88
N ASN A 308 -3.63 11.20 3.96
CA ASN A 308 -2.22 10.81 3.85
C ASN A 308 -1.43 11.14 5.13
N ASN A 309 -1.65 12.30 5.74
CA ASN A 309 -1.01 12.66 7.01
C ASN A 309 -1.43 11.72 8.15
N ALA A 310 -2.72 11.36 8.23
CA ALA A 310 -3.21 10.40 9.21
C ALA A 310 -2.59 9.00 9.00
N ALA A 311 -2.47 8.54 7.76
CA ALA A 311 -1.80 7.28 7.43
C ALA A 311 -0.31 7.30 7.83
N LEU A 312 0.40 8.41 7.59
CA LEU A 312 1.80 8.60 8.00
C LEU A 312 1.95 8.60 9.54
N ALA A 313 1.08 9.32 10.25
CA ALA A 313 1.07 9.35 11.71
C ALA A 313 0.78 7.95 12.30
N SER A 314 -0.14 7.21 11.67
CA SER A 314 -0.45 5.82 12.03
C SER A 314 0.75 4.91 11.86
N ARG A 315 1.47 5.01 10.74
CA ARG A 315 2.72 4.25 10.53
C ARG A 315 3.78 4.59 11.57
N ALA A 316 4.00 5.86 11.86
CA ALA A 316 4.97 6.28 12.87
C ALA A 316 4.64 5.69 14.25
N ALA A 317 3.37 5.76 14.67
CA ALA A 317 2.92 5.17 15.92
C ALA A 317 3.07 3.63 15.97
N TYR A 318 2.82 2.95 14.84
CA TYR A 318 3.04 1.50 14.75
C TYR A 318 4.53 1.15 14.82
N ASN A 319 5.40 1.91 14.16
CA ASN A 319 6.85 1.68 14.21
C ASN A 319 7.40 1.88 15.63
N ASP A 320 6.87 2.84 16.39
CA ASP A 320 7.19 2.99 17.81
C ASP A 320 6.75 1.76 18.62
N PHE A 321 5.55 1.24 18.37
CA PHE A 321 5.07 0.00 18.98
C PHE A 321 5.98 -1.19 18.64
N VAL A 322 6.34 -1.38 17.36
CA VAL A 322 7.23 -2.46 16.90
C VAL A 322 8.61 -2.32 17.53
N ARG A 323 9.18 -1.12 17.62
CA ARG A 323 10.47 -0.89 18.27
C ARG A 323 10.42 -1.32 19.74
N ASP A 324 9.42 -0.87 20.48
CA ASP A 324 9.30 -1.17 21.91
C ASP A 324 8.99 -2.66 22.13
N ALA A 325 8.17 -3.28 21.27
CA ALA A 325 7.90 -4.72 21.27
C ALA A 325 9.16 -5.56 21.06
N ASN A 326 10.08 -5.09 20.20
CA ASN A 326 11.37 -5.73 19.95
C ASN A 326 12.36 -5.59 21.12
N GLN A 327 12.26 -4.52 21.91
CA GLN A 327 13.15 -4.25 23.04
C GLN A 327 12.75 -5.00 24.32
N MET A 328 11.50 -5.44 24.44
CA MET A 328 11.00 -6.20 25.61
C MET A 328 11.45 -7.68 25.61
N ARG A 329 12.61 -7.99 25.02
CA ARG A 329 13.23 -9.32 25.01
C ARG A 329 14.53 -9.36 25.81
#